data_AF-A0A0D7KA51-F1
#
_entry.id   AF-A0A0D7KA51-F1
#
_cell.length_a   1.000
_cell.length_b   1.000
_cell.length_c   1.000
_cell.angle_alpha   90.00
_cell.angle_beta   90.00
_cell.angle_gamma   90.00
#
_symmetry.space_group_name_H-M   'P 1'
#
loop_
_entity.id
_entity.type
_entity.pdbx_description
1 polymer ?
#
loop_
_entity_poly.entity_id
_entity_poly.type
_entity_poly.pdbx_seq_one_letter_code
_entity_poly.pdbx_strand_id
1 'polypeptide(L)'
;MRPLQGMAFLLLMQSGGEALSHLLKLPVPGPVVGMVLLLLALRWSPVQAAVAPAAGFLLSHLSLLFVPVGVGVMTHLALLSAHGLQLVAVIVVSTWVGMAVTAGVLRLLQPKASEHAELR
;
A
#
# COMPACT_ATOMS: atom_id res chain seq x y z
N MET A 1 -0.27 27.30 -0.45
CA MET A 1 -0.73 26.45 -1.58
C MET A 1 -0.02 25.09 -1.70
N ARG A 2 1.00 24.78 -0.88
CA ARG A 2 1.77 23.53 -0.94
C ARG A 2 0.97 22.21 -0.78
N PRO A 3 -0.07 22.08 0.08
CA PRO A 3 -0.75 20.80 0.27
C PRO A 3 -1.64 20.40 -0.92
N LEU A 4 -2.21 21.38 -1.65
CA LEU A 4 -3.00 21.11 -2.86
C LEU A 4 -2.13 20.52 -3.98
N GLN A 5 -0.88 21.00 -4.09
CA GLN A 5 0.07 20.47 -5.06
C GLN A 5 0.41 19.00 -4.76
N GLY A 6 0.63 18.66 -3.49
CA GLY A 6 0.83 17.27 -3.06
C GLY A 6 -0.37 16.37 -3.35
N MET A 7 -1.59 16.86 -3.05
CA MET A 7 -2.83 16.13 -3.32
C MET A 7 -3.02 15.88 -4.83
N ALA A 8 -2.82 16.91 -5.65
CA ALA A 8 -2.88 16.79 -7.10
C ALA A 8 -1.85 15.79 -7.61
N PHE A 9 -0.62 15.80 -7.08
CA PHE A 9 0.41 14.85 -7.45
C PHE A 9 0.03 13.40 -7.12
N LEU A 10 -0.48 13.16 -5.91
CA LEU A 10 -0.98 11.83 -5.50
C LEU A 10 -2.10 11.34 -6.41
N LEU A 11 -3.08 12.21 -6.71
CA LEU A 11 -4.20 11.88 -7.60
C LEU A 11 -3.74 11.64 -9.04
N LEU A 12 -2.76 12.39 -9.54
CA LEU A 12 -2.19 12.19 -10.87
C LEU A 12 -1.46 10.86 -10.99
N MET A 13 -0.67 10.47 -9.98
CA MET A 13 -0.01 9.17 -9.97
C MET A 13 -1.03 8.03 -9.87
N GLN A 14 -2.05 8.17 -9.01
CA GLN A 14 -3.14 7.20 -8.89
C GLN A 14 -3.91 7.04 -10.22
N SER A 15 -4.29 8.14 -10.86
CA SER A 15 -5.04 8.15 -12.12
C SER A 15 -4.18 7.65 -13.28
N GLY A 16 -2.90 8.00 -13.30
CA GLY A 16 -1.93 7.48 -14.27
C GLY A 16 -1.72 5.97 -14.13
N GLY A 17 -1.64 5.45 -12.91
CA GLY A 17 -1.56 4.02 -12.64
C GLY A 17 -2.81 3.26 -13.06
N GLU A 18 -4.00 3.84 -12.82
CA GLU A 18 -5.29 3.30 -13.28
C GLU A 18 -5.36 3.25 -14.81
N ALA A 19 -5.05 4.38 -15.47
CA ALA A 19 -5.02 4.45 -16.92
C ALA A 19 -4.03 3.42 -17.50
N LEU A 20 -2.82 3.33 -16.94
CA LEU A 20 -1.81 2.39 -17.42
C LEU A 20 -2.23 0.94 -17.23
N SER A 21 -2.80 0.59 -16.07
CA SER A 21 -3.31 -0.76 -15.80
C SER A 21 -4.43 -1.13 -16.79
N HIS A 22 -5.37 -0.22 -17.05
CA HIS A 22 -6.44 -0.44 -18.01
C HIS A 22 -5.96 -0.51 -19.47
N LEU A 23 -5.08 0.39 -19.90
CA LEU A 23 -4.57 0.43 -21.28
C LEU A 23 -3.71 -0.80 -21.61
N LEU A 24 -2.86 -1.22 -20.67
CA LEU A 24 -1.97 -2.36 -20.84
C LEU A 24 -2.58 -3.70 -20.39
N LYS A 25 -3.82 -3.67 -19.86
CA LYS A 25 -4.52 -4.85 -19.30
C LYS A 25 -3.67 -5.61 -18.29
N LEU A 26 -3.03 -4.88 -17.37
CA LEU A 26 -2.16 -5.49 -16.37
C LEU A 26 -2.98 -6.33 -15.38
N PRO A 27 -2.46 -7.47 -14.88
CA PRO A 27 -3.14 -8.29 -13.88
C PRO A 27 -3.11 -7.68 -12.47
N VAL A 28 -2.67 -6.42 -12.33
CA VAL A 28 -2.52 -5.73 -11.05
C VAL A 28 -3.45 -4.51 -10.99
N PRO A 29 -4.03 -4.20 -9.82
CA PRO A 29 -4.87 -3.02 -9.65
C PRO A 29 -4.11 -1.73 -10.00
N GLY A 30 -4.79 -0.77 -10.61
CA GLY A 30 -4.25 0.56 -10.94
C GLY A 30 -3.56 1.29 -9.78
N PRO A 31 -4.09 1.26 -8.53
CA PRO A 31 -3.42 1.87 -7.38
C PRO A 31 -2.00 1.33 -7.12
N VAL A 32 -1.77 0.03 -7.35
CA VAL A 32 -0.44 -0.59 -7.16
C VAL A 32 0.55 -0.04 -8.20
N VAL A 33 0.10 0.11 -9.45
CA VAL A 33 0.89 0.75 -10.50
C VAL A 33 1.16 2.21 -10.17
N GLY A 34 0.16 2.94 -9.67
CA GLY A 34 0.28 4.32 -9.21
C GLY A 34 1.32 4.47 -8.09
N MET A 35 1.38 3.52 -7.15
CA MET A 35 2.44 3.46 -6.14
C MET A 35 3.84 3.31 -6.74
N VAL A 36 4.01 2.46 -7.75
CA VAL A 36 5.31 2.29 -8.45
C VAL A 36 5.70 3.58 -9.17
N LEU A 37 4.75 4.23 -9.86
CA LEU A 37 4.99 5.52 -10.50
C LEU A 37 5.39 6.60 -9.49
N LEU A 38 4.67 6.66 -8.36
CA LEU A 38 4.96 7.58 -7.28
C LEU A 38 6.34 7.32 -6.68
N LEU A 39 6.73 6.07 -6.48
CA LEU A 39 8.06 5.69 -6.00
C LEU A 39 9.17 6.22 -6.93
N LEU A 40 9.00 6.09 -8.24
CA LEU A 40 9.93 6.63 -9.23
C LEU A 40 9.99 8.17 -9.17
N ALA A 41 8.83 8.82 -8.99
CA ALA A 41 8.74 10.27 -8.90
C ALA A 41 9.34 10.84 -7.59
N LEU A 42 9.30 10.08 -6.49
CA LEU A 42 9.86 10.47 -5.19
C LEU A 42 11.39 10.60 -5.20
N ARG A 43 12.06 10.13 -6.26
CA ARG A 43 13.49 10.35 -6.46
C ARG A 43 13.86 11.83 -6.59
N TRP A 44 12.90 12.70 -6.91
CA TRP A 44 13.09 14.15 -6.95
C TRP A 44 12.66 14.80 -5.63
N SER A 45 13.63 15.43 -4.95
CA SER A 45 13.41 16.21 -3.71
C SER A 45 12.21 17.19 -3.73
N PRO A 46 11.95 17.98 -4.81
CA PRO A 46 10.79 18.85 -4.83
C PRO A 46 9.45 18.10 -4.81
N VAL A 47 9.38 16.90 -5.42
CA VAL A 47 8.19 16.05 -5.41
C VAL A 47 7.94 15.54 -3.99
N GLN A 48 8.98 15.07 -3.30
CA GLN A 48 8.89 14.62 -1.92
C GLN A 48 8.38 15.74 -1.00
N ALA A 49 8.93 16.96 -1.14
CA ALA A 49 8.53 18.12 -0.34
C ALA A 49 7.06 18.53 -0.56
N ALA A 50 6.53 18.34 -1.77
CA ALA A 50 5.13 18.61 -2.07
C ALA A 50 4.20 17.50 -1.55
N VAL A 51 4.58 16.22 -1.73
CA VAL A 51 3.75 15.06 -1.41
C VAL A 51 3.68 14.77 0.09
N ALA A 52 4.79 14.89 0.83
CA ALA A 52 4.88 14.55 2.24
C ALA A 52 3.76 15.16 3.13
N PRO A 53 3.47 16.48 3.07
CA PRO A 53 2.40 17.06 3.89
C PRO A 53 1.00 16.58 3.49
N ALA A 54 0.75 16.33 2.20
CA ALA A 54 -0.54 15.82 1.72
C ALA A 54 -0.75 14.36 2.13
N ALA A 55 0.29 13.52 2.00
CA ALA A 55 0.28 12.13 2.44
C ALA A 55 0.07 12.04 3.96
N GLY A 56 0.77 12.88 4.75
CA GLY A 56 0.60 12.93 6.20
C GLY A 56 -0.83 13.32 6.63
N PHE A 57 -1.44 14.27 5.93
CA PHE A 57 -2.83 14.66 6.16
C PHE A 57 -3.83 13.54 5.83
N LEU A 58 -3.65 12.83 4.72
CA LEU A 58 -4.49 11.67 4.36
C LEU A 58 -4.31 10.54 5.38
N LEU A 59 -3.09 10.30 5.83
CA LEU A 59 -2.77 9.27 6.81
C LEU A 59 -3.40 9.56 8.17
N SER A 60 -3.42 10.82 8.61
CA SER A 60 -4.08 11.21 9.86
C SER A 60 -5.61 11.09 9.81
N HIS A 61 -6.20 11.11 8.61
CA HIS A 61 -7.64 10.97 8.39
C HIS A 61 -8.00 9.66 7.69
N LEU A 62 -7.12 8.66 7.71
CA LEU A 62 -7.28 7.43 6.94
C LEU A 62 -8.55 6.67 7.33
N SER A 63 -8.98 6.76 8.59
CA SER A 63 -10.27 6.23 9.05
C SER A 63 -11.45 6.69 8.20
N LEU A 64 -11.45 7.95 7.73
CA LEU A 64 -12.50 8.47 6.83
C LEU A 64 -12.46 7.79 5.46
N LEU A 65 -11.27 7.47 4.94
CA LEU A 65 -11.09 6.77 3.66
C LEU A 65 -11.55 5.31 3.72
N PHE A 66 -11.58 4.71 4.91
CA PHE A 66 -12.11 3.35 5.11
C PHE A 66 -13.63 3.30 5.27
N VAL A 67 -14.30 4.41 5.59
CA VAL A 67 -15.76 4.43 5.71
C VAL A 67 -16.46 3.97 4.42
N PRO A 68 -16.13 4.48 3.21
CA PRO A 68 -16.74 4.01 1.97
C PRO A 68 -16.54 2.52 1.72
N VAL A 69 -15.35 2.00 2.02
CA VAL A 69 -15.03 0.56 1.88
C VAL A 69 -15.90 -0.25 2.83
N GLY A 70 -16.02 0.17 4.09
CA GLY A 70 -16.86 -0.49 5.09
C GLY A 70 -18.34 -0.50 4.70
N VAL A 71 -18.88 0.63 4.22
CA VAL A 71 -20.25 0.71 3.72
C VAL A 71 -20.46 -0.19 2.50
N GLY A 72 -19.46 -0.30 1.62
CA GLY A 72 -19.47 -1.26 0.51
C GLY A 72 -19.63 -2.70 0.97
N VAL A 73 -18.90 -3.11 2.02
CA VAL A 73 -19.04 -4.45 2.61
C VAL A 73 -20.44 -4.68 3.19
N MET A 74 -21.10 -3.64 3.71
CA MET A 74 -22.44 -3.78 4.28
C MET A 74 -23.49 -4.28 3.26
N THR A 75 -23.27 -4.05 1.97
CA THR A 75 -24.13 -4.56 0.90
C THR A 75 -24.09 -6.10 0.75
N HIS A 76 -23.06 -6.75 1.31
CA HIS A 76 -22.83 -8.20 1.26
C HIS A 76 -22.98 -8.86 2.64
N LEU A 77 -23.81 -8.28 3.51
CA LEU A 77 -23.99 -8.73 4.90
C LEU A 77 -24.40 -10.20 5.03
N ALA A 78 -25.20 -10.72 4.11
CA ALA A 78 -25.64 -12.11 4.10
C ALA A 78 -24.48 -13.10 3.88
N LEU A 79 -23.49 -12.74 3.05
CA LEU A 79 -22.29 -13.54 2.87
C LEU A 79 -21.40 -13.48 4.12
N LEU A 80 -21.29 -12.29 4.71
CA LEU A 80 -20.50 -12.07 5.92
C LEU A 80 -21.12 -12.77 7.14
N SER A 81 -22.43 -12.85 7.26
CA SER A 81 -23.07 -13.58 8.37
C SER A 81 -22.89 -15.10 8.24
N ALA A 82 -22.92 -15.62 7.01
CA ALA A 82 -22.73 -17.05 6.75
C ALA A 82 -21.26 -17.50 6.86
N HIS A 83 -20.31 -16.68 6.40
CA HIS A 83 -18.89 -17.07 6.27
C HIS A 83 -17.92 -16.18 7.06
N GLY A 84 -18.41 -15.25 7.88
CA GLY A 84 -17.59 -14.24 8.55
C GLY A 84 -16.48 -14.81 9.43
N LEU A 85 -16.78 -15.87 10.19
CA LEU A 85 -15.76 -16.55 11.00
C LEU A 85 -14.67 -17.20 10.14
N GLN A 86 -15.05 -17.80 9.00
CA GLN A 86 -14.10 -18.41 8.08
C GLN A 86 -13.23 -17.34 7.41
N LEU A 87 -13.83 -16.20 7.01
CA LEU A 87 -13.10 -15.06 6.46
C LEU A 87 -12.08 -14.51 7.45
N VAL A 88 -12.47 -14.29 8.71
CA VAL A 88 -11.56 -13.83 9.77
C VAL A 88 -10.42 -14.82 9.96
N ALA A 89 -10.71 -16.12 10.06
CA ALA A 89 -9.69 -17.15 10.20
C ALA A 89 -8.72 -17.16 9.02
N VAL A 90 -9.22 -17.10 7.79
CA VAL A 90 -8.40 -17.08 6.56
C VAL A 90 -7.52 -15.82 6.51
N ILE A 91 -8.07 -14.65 6.82
CA ILE A 91 -7.31 -13.38 6.82
C ILE A 91 -6.18 -13.45 7.85
N VAL A 92 -6.48 -13.85 9.09
CA VAL A 92 -5.49 -13.93 10.16
C VAL A 92 -4.40 -14.94 9.79
N VAL A 93 -4.78 -16.17 9.48
CA VAL A 93 -3.81 -17.24 9.17
C VAL A 93 -2.97 -16.88 7.94
N SER A 94 -3.58 -16.41 6.86
CA SER A 94 -2.82 -16.02 5.65
C SER A 94 -1.87 -14.85 5.90
N THR A 95 -2.27 -13.87 6.71
CA THR A 95 -1.39 -12.75 7.09
C THR A 95 -0.18 -13.23 7.90
N TRP A 96 -0.41 -14.06 8.91
CA TRP A 96 0.68 -14.62 9.72
C TRP A 96 1.63 -15.49 8.89
N VAL A 97 1.08 -16.39 8.06
CA VAL A 97 1.88 -17.24 7.16
C VAL A 97 2.66 -16.39 6.16
N GLY A 98 2.01 -15.40 5.52
CA GLY A 98 2.66 -14.50 4.58
C GLY A 98 3.81 -13.70 5.22
N MET A 99 3.62 -13.18 6.43
CA MET A 99 4.68 -12.50 7.19
C MET A 99 5.82 -13.46 7.56
N ALA A 100 5.50 -14.67 8.03
CA ALA A 100 6.51 -15.67 8.41
C ALA A 100 7.36 -16.11 7.20
N VAL A 101 6.72 -16.36 6.06
CA VAL A 101 7.40 -16.70 4.81
C VAL A 101 8.27 -15.55 4.33
N THR A 102 7.73 -14.31 4.30
CA THR A 102 8.50 -13.13 3.88
C THR A 102 9.72 -12.92 4.78
N ALA A 103 9.55 -13.02 6.10
CA ALA A 103 10.65 -12.91 7.06
C ALA A 103 11.68 -14.04 6.89
N GLY A 104 11.24 -15.27 6.67
CA GLY A 104 12.12 -16.42 6.42
C GLY A 104 12.94 -16.28 5.13
N VAL A 105 12.30 -15.87 4.04
CA VAL A 105 12.97 -15.62 2.75
C VAL A 105 13.99 -14.48 2.89
N LEU A 106 13.64 -13.38 3.55
CA LEU A 106 14.57 -12.29 3.79
C LEU A 106 15.78 -12.74 4.63
N ARG A 107 15.56 -13.54 5.69
CA ARG A 107 16.67 -14.11 6.50
C ARG A 107 17.57 -15.04 5.69
N LEU A 108 17.02 -15.80 4.74
CA LEU A 108 17.79 -16.70 3.89
C LEU A 108 18.61 -15.94 2.84
N LEU A 109 18.03 -14.87 2.27
CA LEU A 109 18.66 -14.06 1.22
C LEU A 109 19.58 -12.96 1.77
N GLN A 110 19.46 -12.61 3.04
CA GLN A 110 20.41 -11.73 3.72
C GLN A 110 21.79 -12.40 3.66
N PRO A 111 22.79 -11.78 2.99
CA PRO A 111 24.17 -12.18 3.19
C PRO A 111 24.43 -12.15 4.70
N LYS A 112 25.10 -13.17 5.24
CA LYS A 112 25.63 -13.11 6.61
C LYS A 112 26.52 -11.87 6.67
N ALA A 113 25.96 -10.74 7.08
CA ALA A 113 26.72 -9.59 7.50
C ALA A 113 27.59 -10.12 8.65
N SER A 114 28.89 -10.12 8.39
CA SER A 114 29.93 -10.50 9.31
C SER A 114 29.67 -9.86 10.68
N GLU A 115 29.12 -10.66 11.60
CA GLU A 115 29.54 -10.58 13.01
C GLU A 115 31.07 -10.48 13.00
N HIS A 116 31.64 -9.44 13.61
CA HIS A 116 33.09 -9.13 13.74
C HIS A 116 33.70 -8.07 12.80
N ALA A 117 33.18 -6.83 12.82
CA ALA A 117 33.98 -5.66 12.40
C ALA A 117 33.80 -4.39 13.28
N GLU A 118 33.28 -4.51 14.51
CA GLU A 118 33.23 -3.40 15.49
C GLU A 118 33.89 -3.76 16.84
N LEU A 119 35.03 -4.45 16.78
CA LEU A 119 35.97 -4.52 17.91
C LEU A 119 37.41 -4.14 17.50
N ARG A 120 37.58 -3.27 16.50
CA ARG A 120 38.86 -2.62 16.20
C ARG A 120 38.67 -1.16 15.84
#